data_AF-A0A6A6QB10-F1
#
_entry.id   AF-A0A6A6QB10-F1
#
_cell.length_a   1.000
_cell.length_b   1.000
_cell.length_c   1.000
_cell.angle_alpha   90.00
_cell.angle_beta   90.00
_cell.angle_gamma   90.00
#
_symmetry.space_group_name_H-M   'P 1'
#
loop_
_entity.id
_entity.type
_entity.pdbx_description
1 polymer ?
#
loop_
_entity_poly.entity_id
_entity_poly.type
_entity_poly.pdbx_seq_one_letter_code
_entity_poly.pdbx_strand_id
1 'polypeptide(L)'
;MAERVSSHNDLIHPRYSGETDPDSDRIVRIPAFKRNVYVPSHGASAADLANFLWLLKFGGPEHWYERPDLAKLDQMTALDAVGCAPNELKALDNPRPLSLPVPQIWVSSALNTPTDDDIFDCMAGHSSDGDFAGACHECTDEKCEAIEKTSLVYILVISTFQANEYYSAKDSFSGNGKNIYKMVRCGRREAAAAAAFYAAGVNGWSVVFSCVMVEGETELRGNGVTVERVTDLWRLADRQQSGKKAKMIFY
;
A
#
# COMPACT_ATOMS: atom_id res chain seq x y z
N MET A 1 -4.43 -20.90 -19.84
CA MET A 1 -3.00 -20.50 -19.82
C MET A 1 -2.88 -19.35 -18.83
N ALA A 2 -1.87 -19.35 -17.96
CA ALA A 2 -1.62 -18.19 -17.09
C ALA A 2 -1.16 -17.00 -17.93
N GLU A 3 -1.74 -15.83 -17.66
CA GLU A 3 -1.33 -14.54 -18.24
C GLU A 3 0.18 -14.33 -18.02
N ARG A 4 0.89 -13.73 -18.97
CA ARG A 4 2.34 -13.50 -18.87
C ARG A 4 2.63 -12.02 -18.82
N VAL A 5 3.35 -11.59 -17.79
CA VAL A 5 3.76 -10.19 -17.61
C VAL A 5 5.27 -10.06 -17.63
N SER A 6 5.76 -9.02 -18.31
CA SER A 6 7.19 -8.78 -18.49
C SER A 6 7.71 -7.60 -17.66
N SER A 7 6.81 -6.69 -17.28
CA SER A 7 7.14 -5.46 -16.56
C SER A 7 6.22 -5.23 -15.36
N HIS A 8 6.59 -4.27 -14.52
CA HIS A 8 5.74 -3.81 -13.42
C HIS A 8 4.45 -3.13 -13.94
N ASN A 9 4.53 -2.44 -15.08
CA ASN A 9 3.36 -1.84 -15.72
C ASN A 9 2.38 -2.91 -16.21
N ASP A 10 2.87 -4.03 -16.73
CA ASP A 10 2.03 -5.17 -17.15
C ASP A 10 1.32 -5.86 -15.96
N LEU A 11 1.92 -5.78 -14.77
CA LEU A 11 1.39 -6.42 -13.57
C LEU A 11 0.47 -5.49 -12.76
N ILE A 12 0.80 -4.21 -12.73
CA ILE A 12 0.16 -3.15 -11.96
C ILE A 12 -0.09 -1.98 -12.92
N HIS A 13 -1.12 -2.15 -13.75
CA HIS A 13 -1.54 -1.13 -14.70
C HIS A 13 -2.20 0.04 -13.96
N PRO A 14 -1.96 1.28 -14.41
CA PRO A 14 -2.81 2.40 -14.04
C PRO A 14 -4.27 2.08 -14.34
N ARG A 15 -5.19 2.52 -13.47
CA ARG A 15 -6.63 2.45 -13.66
C ARG A 15 -7.21 3.84 -13.51
N TYR A 16 -7.81 4.33 -14.58
CA TYR A 16 -8.50 5.60 -14.56
C TYR A 16 -9.93 5.41 -14.07
N SER A 17 -10.44 6.41 -13.36
CA SER A 17 -11.82 6.51 -12.95
C SER A 17 -12.74 6.36 -14.18
N GLY A 18 -13.77 5.53 -14.05
CA GLY A 18 -14.68 5.20 -15.17
C GLY A 18 -14.34 3.92 -15.93
N GLU A 19 -13.16 3.32 -15.72
CA GLU A 19 -12.86 1.97 -16.22
C GLU A 19 -13.61 0.91 -15.39
N THR A 20 -14.10 -0.15 -16.04
CA THR A 20 -14.70 -1.29 -15.34
C THR A 20 -13.62 -2.10 -14.64
N ASP A 21 -13.80 -2.35 -13.34
CA ASP A 21 -12.91 -3.23 -12.60
C ASP A 21 -12.90 -4.64 -13.22
N PRO A 22 -11.71 -5.28 -13.34
CA PRO A 22 -11.66 -6.68 -13.68
C PRO A 22 -12.27 -7.49 -12.53
N ASP A 23 -13.44 -8.05 -12.76
CA ASP A 23 -14.25 -8.81 -11.80
C ASP A 23 -13.59 -10.09 -11.24
N SER A 24 -12.36 -10.42 -11.64
CA SER A 24 -11.74 -11.70 -11.29
C SER A 24 -10.31 -11.59 -10.78
N ASP A 25 -10.05 -12.29 -9.69
CA ASP A 25 -8.70 -12.60 -9.24
C ASP A 25 -7.92 -13.29 -10.37
N ARG A 26 -6.62 -12.98 -10.46
CA ARG A 26 -5.76 -13.52 -11.52
C ARG A 26 -4.49 -14.16 -10.98
N ILE A 27 -4.05 -15.22 -11.66
CA ILE A 27 -2.71 -15.79 -11.47
C ILE A 27 -1.89 -15.47 -12.71
N VAL A 28 -0.83 -14.71 -12.50
CA VAL A 28 0.02 -14.19 -13.56
C VAL A 28 1.41 -14.81 -13.45
N ARG A 29 1.96 -15.21 -14.59
CA ARG A 29 3.34 -15.68 -14.72
C ARG A 29 4.25 -14.49 -14.98
N ILE A 30 5.30 -14.32 -14.18
CA ILE A 30 6.43 -13.45 -14.47
C ILE A 30 7.55 -14.33 -15.07
N PRO A 31 7.74 -14.37 -16.41
CA PRO A 31 8.65 -15.31 -17.05
C PRO A 31 10.11 -15.08 -16.64
N ALA A 32 10.51 -13.82 -16.50
CA ALA A 32 11.88 -13.43 -16.13
C ALA A 32 12.35 -14.09 -14.82
N PHE A 33 11.45 -14.26 -13.86
CA PHE A 33 11.75 -14.87 -12.56
C PHE A 33 11.19 -16.27 -12.40
N LYS A 34 10.60 -16.83 -13.45
CA LYS A 34 9.96 -18.15 -13.44
C LYS A 34 8.99 -18.32 -12.27
N ARG A 35 8.22 -17.27 -11.95
CA ARG A 35 7.31 -17.25 -10.80
C ARG A 35 5.87 -16.98 -11.18
N ASN A 36 4.94 -17.62 -10.47
CA ASN A 36 3.52 -17.30 -10.52
C ASN A 36 3.20 -16.36 -9.37
N VAL A 37 2.40 -15.34 -9.63
CA VAL A 37 1.94 -14.36 -8.64
C VAL A 37 0.43 -14.35 -8.66
N TYR A 38 -0.17 -14.40 -7.48
CA TYR A 38 -1.60 -14.22 -7.30
C TYR A 38 -1.91 -12.74 -7.11
N VAL A 39 -2.88 -12.21 -7.84
CA VAL A 39 -3.31 -10.82 -7.77
C VAL A 39 -4.82 -10.83 -7.48
N PRO A 40 -5.24 -10.56 -6.24
CA PRO A 40 -6.65 -10.40 -5.93
C PRO A 40 -7.25 -9.18 -6.64
N SER A 41 -8.55 -9.23 -6.95
CA SER A 41 -9.27 -8.14 -7.61
C SER A 41 -9.87 -7.10 -6.65
N HIS A 42 -10.06 -7.45 -5.38
CA HIS A 42 -10.71 -6.57 -4.41
C HIS A 42 -9.78 -5.45 -3.93
N GLY A 43 -10.32 -4.25 -3.73
CA GLY A 43 -9.59 -3.12 -3.11
C GLY A 43 -9.40 -3.31 -1.60
N ALA A 44 -8.50 -2.53 -1.01
CA ALA A 44 -8.28 -2.56 0.43
C ALA A 44 -9.43 -1.86 1.18
N SER A 45 -9.85 -2.46 2.29
CA SER A 45 -10.89 -1.95 3.18
C SER A 45 -10.30 -1.31 4.44
N ALA A 46 -11.15 -0.65 5.24
CA ALA A 46 -10.73 -0.15 6.56
C ALA A 46 -10.27 -1.26 7.51
N ALA A 47 -10.80 -2.49 7.36
CA ALA A 47 -10.34 -3.63 8.15
C ALA A 47 -8.90 -4.03 7.80
N ASP A 48 -8.52 -3.87 6.52
CA ASP A 48 -7.17 -4.19 6.05
C ASP A 48 -6.16 -3.17 6.58
N LEU A 49 -6.49 -1.88 6.54
CA LEU A 49 -5.69 -0.85 7.19
C LEU A 49 -5.50 -1.19 8.69
N ALA A 50 -6.57 -1.54 9.40
CA ALA A 50 -6.50 -1.86 10.82
C ALA A 50 -5.55 -3.04 11.13
N ASN A 51 -5.43 -4.01 10.22
CA ASN A 51 -4.50 -5.13 10.36
C ASN A 51 -3.02 -4.71 10.30
N PHE A 52 -2.71 -3.58 9.66
CA PHE A 52 -1.35 -3.11 9.44
C PHE A 52 -1.01 -1.79 10.15
N LEU A 53 -1.98 -1.15 10.82
CA LEU A 53 -1.77 0.08 11.57
C LEU A 53 -0.64 -0.03 12.62
N TRP A 54 -0.48 -1.19 13.26
CA TRP A 54 0.61 -1.39 14.22
C TRP A 54 1.99 -1.18 13.59
N LEU A 55 2.18 -1.64 12.35
CA LEU A 55 3.44 -1.48 11.63
C LEU A 55 3.60 -0.05 11.15
N LEU A 56 2.53 0.55 10.61
CA LEU A 56 2.53 1.95 10.15
C LEU A 56 2.82 2.94 11.29
N LYS A 57 2.28 2.69 12.48
CA LYS A 57 2.51 3.52 13.67
C LYS A 57 3.87 3.27 14.31
N PHE A 58 4.23 2.01 14.53
CA PHE A 58 5.31 1.67 15.45
C PHE A 58 6.58 1.15 14.75
N GLY A 59 6.53 0.90 13.45
CA GLY A 59 7.62 0.34 12.66
C GLY A 59 8.38 1.39 11.85
N GLY A 60 9.68 1.20 11.75
CA GLY A 60 10.54 1.91 10.81
C GLY A 60 10.54 1.26 9.41
N PRO A 61 10.85 2.04 8.35
CA PRO A 61 10.96 1.52 6.99
C PRO A 61 12.14 0.56 6.85
N GLU A 62 12.10 -0.30 5.84
CA GLU A 62 13.16 -1.20 5.40
C GLU A 62 13.60 -2.31 6.38
N HIS A 63 12.96 -2.44 7.53
CA HIS A 63 13.25 -3.49 8.52
C HIS A 63 12.14 -4.54 8.58
N TRP A 64 12.49 -5.75 9.01
CA TRP A 64 11.54 -6.84 9.23
C TRP A 64 11.07 -6.88 10.69
N TYR A 65 9.78 -7.11 10.89
CA TYR A 65 9.14 -7.18 12.20
C TYR A 65 8.24 -8.41 12.29
N GLU A 66 8.18 -9.02 13.47
CA GLU A 66 7.07 -9.89 13.83
C GLU A 66 5.92 -9.04 14.38
N ARG A 67 4.67 -9.42 14.07
CA ARG A 67 3.52 -8.79 14.70
C ARG A 67 3.57 -9.07 16.21
N PRO A 68 3.55 -8.04 17.08
CA PRO A 68 3.50 -8.28 18.52
C PRO A 68 2.19 -8.97 18.91
N ASP A 69 2.20 -9.61 20.08
CA ASP A 69 0.97 -10.13 20.66
C ASP A 69 -0.05 -9.00 20.94
N LEU A 70 -1.32 -9.40 21.07
CA LEU A 70 -2.43 -8.45 21.25
C LEU A 70 -2.25 -7.61 22.53
N ALA A 71 -1.84 -8.22 23.64
CA ALA A 71 -1.68 -7.51 24.91
C ALA A 71 -0.61 -6.41 24.84
N LYS A 72 0.50 -6.70 24.17
CA LYS A 72 1.58 -5.74 23.93
C LYS A 72 1.14 -4.65 22.96
N LEU A 73 0.39 -4.97 21.90
CA LEU A 73 -0.17 -3.97 21.00
C LEU A 73 -1.16 -3.03 21.71
N ASP A 74 -2.01 -3.58 22.57
CA ASP A 74 -2.95 -2.80 23.37
C ASP A 74 -2.21 -1.86 24.33
N GLN A 75 -1.16 -2.35 24.99
CA GLN A 75 -0.31 -1.53 25.85
C GLN A 75 0.37 -0.39 25.07
N MET A 76 0.96 -0.70 23.91
CA MET A 76 1.61 0.31 23.06
C MET A 76 0.61 1.38 22.58
N THR A 77 -0.59 0.95 22.20
CA THR A 77 -1.66 1.85 21.75
C THR A 77 -2.17 2.74 22.88
N ALA A 78 -2.32 2.20 24.09
CA ALA A 78 -2.71 2.97 25.27
C ALA A 78 -1.66 4.03 25.65
N LEU A 79 -0.37 3.68 25.59
CA LEU A 79 0.73 4.62 25.84
C LEU A 79 0.78 5.74 24.79
N ASP A 80 0.62 5.38 23.51
CA ASP A 80 0.54 6.33 22.39
C ASP A 80 -0.60 7.34 22.59
N ALA A 81 -1.78 6.86 23.00
CA ALA A 81 -2.97 7.67 23.21
C ALA A 81 -2.79 8.74 24.31
N VAL A 82 -2.02 8.43 25.37
CA VAL A 82 -1.73 9.38 26.45
C VAL A 82 -0.48 10.23 26.18
N GLY A 83 0.18 10.07 25.03
CA GLY A 83 1.37 10.84 24.65
C GLY A 83 2.66 10.38 25.35
N CYS A 84 2.66 9.20 25.97
CA CYS A 84 3.88 8.56 26.45
C CYS A 84 4.52 7.83 25.28
N ALA A 85 5.79 8.10 24.98
CA ALA A 85 6.48 7.44 23.87
C ALA A 85 6.46 5.90 24.06
N PRO A 86 5.67 5.15 23.26
CA PRO A 86 5.71 3.71 23.33
C PRO A 86 7.06 3.23 22.80
N ASN A 87 7.57 2.12 23.35
CA ASN A 87 8.77 1.48 22.82
C ASN A 87 8.57 1.23 21.31
N GLU A 88 9.55 1.61 20.49
CA GLU A 88 9.55 1.28 19.07
C GLU A 88 9.46 -0.23 18.86
N LEU A 89 8.89 -0.65 17.73
CA LEU A 89 8.94 -2.07 17.38
C LEU A 89 10.41 -2.48 17.26
N LYS A 90 10.77 -3.57 17.97
CA LYS A 90 12.09 -4.15 17.83
C LYS A 90 12.16 -4.85 16.46
N ALA A 91 13.03 -4.35 15.58
CA ALA A 91 13.35 -5.03 14.34
C ALA A 91 13.95 -6.42 14.64
N LEU A 92 13.75 -7.37 13.72
CA LEU A 92 14.38 -8.68 13.81
C LEU A 92 15.88 -8.57 13.61
N ASP A 93 16.65 -9.12 14.55
CA ASP A 93 18.11 -9.07 14.54
C ASP A 93 18.72 -9.90 13.38
N ASN A 94 18.06 -11.00 13.00
CA ASN A 94 18.49 -11.90 11.90
C ASN A 94 17.29 -12.35 11.04
N PRO A 95 16.77 -11.48 10.16
CA PRO A 95 15.63 -11.81 9.33
C PRO A 95 16.03 -12.80 8.23
N ARG A 96 15.23 -13.87 8.08
CA ARG A 96 15.40 -14.92 7.08
C ARG A 96 14.09 -15.10 6.31
N PRO A 97 13.73 -14.11 5.47
CA PRO A 97 12.47 -14.14 4.75
C PRO A 97 12.45 -15.28 3.71
N LEU A 98 11.48 -16.18 3.85
CA LEU A 98 11.28 -17.27 2.90
C LEU A 98 10.75 -16.75 1.57
N SER A 99 11.18 -17.39 0.47
CA SER A 99 10.60 -17.16 -0.86
C SER A 99 9.38 -18.03 -1.02
N LEU A 100 8.20 -17.43 -1.12
CA LEU A 100 6.94 -18.13 -1.37
C LEU A 100 6.91 -18.69 -2.80
N PRO A 101 6.30 -19.86 -3.02
CA PRO A 101 6.13 -20.43 -4.35
C PRO A 101 5.17 -19.60 -5.21
N VAL A 102 4.13 -19.04 -4.57
CA VAL A 102 3.14 -18.16 -5.20
C VAL A 102 2.89 -16.98 -4.25
N PRO A 103 3.69 -15.92 -4.31
CA PRO A 103 3.40 -14.70 -3.55
C PRO A 103 2.14 -14.01 -4.09
N GLN A 104 1.53 -13.20 -3.23
CA GLN A 104 0.38 -12.37 -3.56
C GLN A 104 0.82 -10.91 -3.76
N ILE A 105 0.27 -10.22 -4.76
CA ILE A 105 0.35 -8.76 -4.83
C ILE A 105 -1.05 -8.20 -4.72
N TRP A 106 -1.35 -7.62 -3.57
CA TRP A 106 -2.54 -6.81 -3.43
C TRP A 106 -2.31 -5.44 -4.07
N VAL A 107 -2.99 -5.22 -5.19
CA VAL A 107 -2.97 -3.93 -5.90
C VAL A 107 -4.11 -3.07 -5.35
N SER A 108 -3.82 -2.31 -4.29
CA SER A 108 -4.79 -1.33 -3.78
C SER A 108 -4.87 -0.10 -4.69
N SER A 109 -5.82 0.80 -4.42
CA SER A 109 -5.97 2.05 -5.19
C SER A 109 -4.68 2.88 -5.18
N ALA A 110 -3.89 2.77 -4.10
CA ALA A 110 -2.58 3.40 -4.00
C ALA A 110 -1.56 2.97 -5.09
N LEU A 111 -1.70 1.79 -5.69
CA LEU A 111 -0.75 1.28 -6.67
C LEU A 111 -1.21 1.45 -8.12
N ASN A 112 -2.52 1.49 -8.35
CA ASN A 112 -3.11 1.58 -9.69
C ASN A 112 -3.73 2.96 -10.00
N THR A 113 -4.07 3.81 -9.04
CA THR A 113 -4.59 5.14 -9.35
C THR A 113 -3.46 6.03 -9.88
N PRO A 114 -3.55 6.52 -11.13
CA PRO A 114 -2.58 7.45 -11.67
C PRO A 114 -2.68 8.83 -11.00
N THR A 115 -1.63 9.65 -11.12
CA THR A 115 -1.67 11.03 -10.60
C THR A 115 -2.54 11.94 -11.45
N ASP A 116 -2.75 11.56 -12.72
CA ASP A 116 -3.59 12.21 -13.72
C ASP A 116 -4.96 11.55 -13.90
N ASP A 117 -5.53 11.07 -12.79
CA ASP A 117 -6.84 10.43 -12.80
C ASP A 117 -7.97 11.40 -13.20
N ASP A 118 -8.93 10.88 -13.95
CA ASP A 118 -10.01 11.64 -14.57
C ASP A 118 -11.02 12.18 -13.55
N ILE A 119 -11.36 13.47 -13.64
CA ILE A 119 -12.34 14.11 -12.77
C ILE A 119 -13.68 14.27 -13.48
N PHE A 120 -14.67 13.49 -13.07
CA PHE A 120 -16.02 13.55 -13.65
C PHE A 120 -16.94 14.57 -12.95
N ASP A 121 -16.70 14.85 -11.67
CA ASP A 121 -17.55 15.76 -10.88
C ASP A 121 -17.03 17.21 -10.94
N CYS A 122 -17.26 17.89 -12.07
CA CYS A 122 -16.89 19.30 -12.24
C CYS A 122 -17.91 20.26 -11.60
N MET A 123 -17.61 20.72 -10.38
CA MET A 123 -18.43 21.74 -9.68
C MET A 123 -18.05 23.19 -10.03
N ALA A 124 -16.97 23.39 -10.79
CA ALA A 124 -16.43 24.72 -11.13
C ALA A 124 -17.09 25.38 -12.37
N GLY A 125 -18.06 24.71 -13.01
CA GLY A 125 -18.73 25.23 -14.19
C GLY A 125 -17.89 25.20 -15.47
N HIS A 126 -16.77 24.45 -15.49
CA HIS A 126 -15.96 24.22 -16.69
C HIS A 126 -16.73 23.41 -17.77
N SER A 127 -17.84 22.78 -17.41
CA SER A 127 -18.82 22.27 -18.37
C SER A 127 -19.62 23.43 -18.97
N SER A 128 -19.00 24.16 -19.89
CA SER A 128 -19.70 25.12 -20.72
C SER A 128 -20.41 24.37 -21.84
N ASP A 129 -21.74 24.47 -21.82
CA ASP A 129 -22.72 23.83 -22.70
C ASP A 129 -23.11 22.39 -22.35
N GLY A 130 -24.44 22.18 -22.31
CA GLY A 130 -25.10 20.97 -21.83
C GLY A 130 -24.60 19.69 -22.49
N ASP A 131 -24.64 18.62 -21.68
CA ASP A 131 -24.27 17.23 -21.99
C ASP A 131 -22.77 16.92 -22.08
N PHE A 132 -21.97 17.36 -21.09
CA PHE A 132 -20.65 16.78 -20.90
C PHE A 132 -20.75 15.44 -20.15
N ALA A 133 -20.75 14.33 -20.91
CA ALA A 133 -20.72 12.96 -20.39
C ALA A 133 -19.27 12.44 -20.29
N GLY A 134 -18.36 13.21 -19.69
CA GLY A 134 -16.93 12.88 -19.67
C GLY A 134 -16.12 13.58 -18.58
N ALA A 135 -14.82 13.31 -18.54
CA ALA A 135 -13.89 13.89 -17.59
C ALA A 135 -13.59 15.37 -17.90
N CYS A 136 -13.55 16.21 -16.87
CA CYS A 136 -13.23 17.62 -16.98
C CYS A 136 -11.71 17.83 -17.02
N HIS A 137 -11.16 18.07 -18.22
CA HIS A 137 -9.73 18.28 -18.42
C HIS A 137 -9.13 19.40 -17.56
N GLU A 138 -9.80 20.55 -17.45
CA GLU A 138 -9.30 21.67 -16.64
C GLU A 138 -9.18 21.28 -15.15
N CYS A 139 -10.19 20.61 -14.60
CA CYS A 139 -10.13 20.10 -13.22
C CYS A 139 -9.05 19.02 -13.07
N THR A 140 -8.97 18.08 -14.02
CA THR A 140 -7.94 17.03 -14.01
C THR A 140 -6.56 17.68 -13.96
N ASP A 141 -6.23 18.58 -14.89
CA ASP A 141 -4.93 19.26 -14.97
C ASP A 141 -4.61 20.03 -13.68
N GLU A 142 -5.56 20.80 -13.14
CA GLU A 142 -5.38 21.54 -11.88
C GLU A 142 -5.04 20.61 -10.70
N LYS A 143 -5.74 19.47 -10.60
CA LYS A 143 -5.50 18.48 -9.54
C LYS A 143 -4.22 17.68 -9.76
N CYS A 144 -3.87 17.36 -11.00
CA CYS A 144 -2.58 16.77 -11.37
C CYS A 144 -1.44 17.66 -10.85
N GLU A 145 -1.47 18.94 -11.21
CA GLU A 145 -0.45 19.89 -10.78
C GLU A 145 -0.38 20.02 -9.25
N ALA A 146 -1.52 19.98 -8.57
CA ALA A 146 -1.56 20.02 -7.11
C ALA A 146 -0.91 18.78 -6.48
N ILE A 147 -1.17 17.59 -7.04
CA ILE A 147 -0.50 16.35 -6.63
C ILE A 147 1.01 16.44 -6.91
N GLU A 148 1.43 16.88 -8.09
CA GLU A 148 2.85 16.97 -8.46
C GLU A 148 3.63 17.93 -7.56
N LYS A 149 3.00 19.02 -7.11
CA LYS A 149 3.55 19.97 -6.14
C LYS A 149 3.56 19.42 -4.71
N THR A 150 2.83 18.34 -4.44
CA THR A 150 2.74 17.71 -3.12
C THR A 150 3.71 16.54 -3.04
N SER A 151 4.63 16.57 -2.08
CA SER A 151 5.49 15.42 -1.82
C SER A 151 4.65 14.26 -1.24
N LEU A 152 4.52 13.17 -2.00
CA LEU A 152 3.80 11.96 -1.59
C LEU A 152 4.77 10.83 -1.19
N VAL A 153 4.31 9.98 -0.27
CA VAL A 153 4.99 8.76 0.14
C VAL A 153 4.04 7.58 -0.05
N TYR A 154 4.41 6.71 -0.98
CA TYR A 154 3.78 5.41 -1.23
C TYR A 154 4.38 4.38 -0.28
N ILE A 155 3.55 3.75 0.52
CA ILE A 155 3.97 2.77 1.53
C ILE A 155 3.48 1.40 1.08
N LEU A 156 4.37 0.42 1.07
CA LEU A 156 4.07 -0.99 0.84
C LEU A 156 4.30 -1.79 2.11
N VAL A 157 3.36 -2.65 2.45
CA VAL A 157 3.55 -3.69 3.47
C VAL A 157 3.82 -5.00 2.77
N ILE A 158 5.04 -5.50 2.96
CA ILE A 158 5.51 -6.78 2.46
C ILE A 158 5.39 -7.81 3.57
N SER A 159 4.96 -9.03 3.23
CA SER A 159 4.83 -10.14 4.17
C SER A 159 5.44 -11.42 3.60
N THR A 160 6.06 -12.19 4.48
CA THR A 160 6.45 -13.59 4.22
C THR A 160 6.62 -14.34 5.55
N PHE A 161 7.09 -15.58 5.51
CA PHE A 161 7.43 -16.36 6.69
C PHE A 161 8.92 -16.24 7.05
N GLN A 162 9.22 -16.22 8.34
CA GLN A 162 10.58 -16.37 8.86
C GLN A 162 11.01 -17.85 8.76
N ALA A 163 12.17 -18.09 8.15
CA ALA A 163 12.79 -19.41 8.17
C ALA A 163 13.26 -19.77 9.59
N ASN A 164 12.94 -20.98 10.04
CA ASN A 164 13.53 -21.60 11.22
C ASN A 164 14.99 -22.01 10.95
N GLU A 165 15.83 -22.05 11.99
CA GLU A 165 17.25 -22.44 11.93
C GLU A 165 17.49 -23.84 11.36
N TYR A 166 16.50 -24.71 11.48
CA TYR A 166 16.57 -26.12 11.06
C TYR A 166 15.91 -26.39 9.70
N TYR A 167 15.63 -25.37 8.88
CA TYR A 167 14.98 -25.57 7.57
C TYR A 167 15.83 -26.44 6.64
N SER A 168 15.32 -27.65 6.36
CA SER A 168 15.70 -28.44 5.19
C SER A 168 14.63 -28.23 4.10
N ALA A 169 15.07 -28.02 2.86
CA ALA A 169 14.25 -27.52 1.75
C ALA A 169 13.10 -28.45 1.26
N LYS A 170 12.67 -29.45 2.05
CA LYS A 170 11.70 -30.48 1.64
C LYS A 170 10.29 -30.31 2.21
N ASP A 171 10.08 -29.55 3.29
CA ASP A 171 8.76 -29.37 3.92
C ASP A 171 8.20 -27.95 3.70
N SER A 172 8.17 -27.51 2.44
CA SER A 172 7.81 -26.16 2.00
C SER A 172 6.35 -25.72 2.28
N PHE A 173 5.55 -26.54 2.97
CA PHE A 173 4.12 -26.29 3.21
C PHE A 173 3.66 -26.51 4.65
N SER A 174 4.49 -27.01 5.58
CA SER A 174 4.10 -27.12 6.99
C SER A 174 4.39 -25.79 7.72
N GLY A 175 3.33 -25.02 7.95
CA GLY A 175 3.33 -23.65 8.49
C GLY A 175 3.85 -23.49 9.93
N ASN A 176 5.15 -23.72 10.15
CA ASN A 176 5.80 -23.48 11.44
C ASN A 176 6.63 -22.19 11.50
N GLY A 177 6.67 -21.42 10.40
CA GLY A 177 7.31 -20.10 10.38
C GLY A 177 6.34 -19.01 10.84
N LYS A 178 6.79 -18.10 11.71
CA LYS A 178 6.00 -16.89 12.03
C LYS A 178 5.98 -15.95 10.83
N ASN A 179 4.85 -15.26 10.62
CA ASN A 179 4.78 -14.18 9.64
C ASN A 179 5.68 -13.02 10.08
N ILE A 180 6.44 -12.51 9.12
CA ILE A 180 7.24 -11.31 9.26
C ILE A 180 6.81 -10.30 8.22
N TYR A 181 6.84 -9.04 8.63
CA TYR A 181 6.34 -7.91 7.86
C TYR A 181 7.45 -6.88 7.69
N LYS A 182 7.50 -6.26 6.52
CA LYS A 182 8.44 -5.19 6.19
C LYS A 182 7.68 -4.04 5.56
N MET A 183 7.96 -2.82 6.00
CA MET A 183 7.43 -1.62 5.38
C MET A 183 8.46 -1.06 4.40
N VAL A 184 8.04 -0.76 3.17
CA VAL A 184 8.85 -0.09 2.15
C VAL A 184 8.22 1.25 1.82
N ARG A 185 9.03 2.30 1.63
CA ARG A 185 8.56 3.64 1.26
C ARG A 185 9.12 4.04 -0.09
N CYS A 186 8.27 4.59 -0.94
CA CYS A 186 8.60 5.05 -2.29
C CYS A 186 8.05 6.46 -2.48
N GLY A 187 8.77 7.33 -3.20
CA GLY A 187 8.30 8.71 -3.46
C GLY A 187 7.34 8.84 -4.64
N ARG A 188 7.10 7.76 -5.39
CA ARG A 188 6.24 7.74 -6.60
C ARG A 188 5.53 6.41 -6.75
N ARG A 189 4.40 6.43 -7.47
CA ARG A 189 3.59 5.25 -7.80
C ARG A 189 4.40 4.23 -8.59
N GLU A 190 5.13 4.65 -9.62
CA GLU A 190 5.92 3.77 -10.49
C GLU A 190 7.03 3.06 -9.71
N ALA A 191 7.66 3.78 -8.78
CA ALA A 191 8.67 3.22 -7.90
C ALA A 191 8.06 2.17 -6.95
N ALA A 192 6.87 2.43 -6.42
CA ALA A 192 6.14 1.49 -5.58
C ALA A 192 5.68 0.25 -6.37
N ALA A 193 5.13 0.43 -7.58
CA ALA A 193 4.75 -0.67 -8.46
C ALA A 193 5.96 -1.53 -8.86
N ALA A 194 7.10 -0.90 -9.18
CA ALA A 194 8.34 -1.61 -9.44
C ALA A 194 8.82 -2.37 -8.20
N ALA A 195 8.80 -1.76 -7.00
CA ALA A 195 9.18 -2.42 -5.76
C ALA A 195 8.27 -3.64 -5.47
N ALA A 196 6.97 -3.53 -5.70
CA ALA A 196 6.02 -4.65 -5.57
C ALA A 196 6.32 -5.77 -6.58
N PHE A 197 6.57 -5.43 -7.84
CA PHE A 197 6.94 -6.37 -8.89
C PHE A 197 8.23 -7.13 -8.56
N TYR A 198 9.25 -6.43 -8.07
CA TYR A 198 10.51 -7.04 -7.65
C TYR A 198 10.36 -7.88 -6.37
N ALA A 199 9.59 -7.42 -5.38
CA ALA A 199 9.35 -8.14 -4.14
C ALA A 199 8.69 -9.51 -4.39
N ALA A 200 7.61 -9.53 -5.18
CA ALA A 200 6.94 -10.77 -5.53
C ALA A 200 7.75 -11.58 -6.54
N GLY A 201 8.21 -10.94 -7.61
CA GLY A 201 8.89 -11.57 -8.73
C GLY A 201 10.22 -12.19 -8.35
N VAL A 202 11.14 -11.41 -7.80
CA VAL A 202 12.51 -11.85 -7.46
C VAL A 202 12.53 -12.54 -6.10
N ASN A 203 12.01 -11.88 -5.07
CA ASN A 203 12.21 -12.35 -3.70
C ASN A 203 11.15 -13.37 -3.25
N GLY A 204 9.98 -13.36 -3.88
CA GLY A 204 8.90 -14.30 -3.57
C GLY A 204 8.13 -13.87 -2.34
N TRP A 205 8.08 -12.57 -2.08
CA TRP A 205 7.36 -12.01 -0.93
C TRP A 205 6.05 -11.42 -1.38
N SER A 206 5.04 -11.50 -0.51
CA SER A 206 3.73 -10.94 -0.81
C SER A 206 3.70 -9.45 -0.49
N VAL A 207 3.05 -8.66 -1.33
CA VAL A 207 2.59 -7.30 -0.99
C VAL A 207 1.17 -7.45 -0.48
N VAL A 208 0.97 -7.17 0.81
CA VAL A 208 -0.29 -7.44 1.52
C VAL A 208 -1.08 -6.18 1.85
N PHE A 209 -0.49 -5.00 1.65
CA PHE A 209 -1.18 -3.72 1.78
C PHE A 209 -0.36 -2.63 1.11
N SER A 210 -1.02 -1.62 0.57
CA SER A 210 -0.37 -0.41 0.07
C SER A 210 -1.23 0.81 0.31
N CYS A 211 -0.60 1.93 0.63
CA CYS A 211 -1.27 3.21 0.83
C CYS A 211 -0.39 4.40 0.40
N VAL A 212 -0.98 5.58 0.30
CA VAL A 212 -0.30 6.84 -0.01
C VAL A 212 -0.63 7.87 1.08
N MET A 213 0.39 8.63 1.47
CA MET A 213 0.28 9.73 2.43
C MET A 213 1.13 10.92 1.97
N VAL A 214 0.89 12.10 2.53
CA VAL A 214 1.75 13.27 2.33
C VAL A 214 3.06 13.12 3.12
N GLU A 215 4.18 13.50 2.53
CA GLU A 215 5.49 13.52 3.20
C GLU A 215 5.46 14.48 4.40
N GLY A 216 5.88 13.98 5.58
CA GLY A 216 5.74 14.69 6.86
C GLY A 216 4.46 14.37 7.64
N GLU A 217 3.50 13.68 7.01
CA GLU A 217 2.28 13.17 7.68
C GLU A 217 2.34 11.66 7.97
N THR A 218 3.44 11.01 7.62
CA THR A 218 3.65 9.57 7.84
C THR A 218 3.79 9.18 9.31
N GLU A 219 4.00 10.15 10.21
CA GLU A 219 4.05 9.90 11.65
C GLU A 219 2.62 9.80 12.19
N LEU A 220 2.20 8.57 12.47
CA LEU A 220 0.84 8.23 12.93
C LEU A 220 0.74 8.12 14.46
N ARG A 221 1.81 8.45 15.20
CA ARG A 221 1.85 8.44 16.66
C ARG A 221 1.37 9.76 17.26
N GLY A 222 0.93 9.68 18.51
CA GLY A 222 0.67 10.82 19.36
C GLY A 222 -0.79 10.99 19.77
N ASN A 223 -0.97 11.75 20.86
CA ASN A 223 -2.26 11.95 21.49
C ASN A 223 -3.26 12.66 20.55
N GLY A 224 -4.34 11.93 20.24
CA GLY A 224 -5.45 12.42 19.44
C GLY A 224 -5.19 12.41 17.94
N VAL A 225 -4.12 11.75 17.47
CA VAL A 225 -3.89 11.54 16.04
C VAL A 225 -4.92 10.54 15.50
N THR A 226 -5.73 10.98 14.53
CA THR A 226 -6.72 10.16 13.83
C THR A 226 -6.24 9.89 12.41
N VAL A 227 -6.57 8.72 11.88
CA VAL A 227 -6.27 8.37 10.49
C VAL A 227 -7.58 8.36 9.71
N GLU A 228 -7.65 9.17 8.66
CA GLU A 228 -8.83 9.34 7.83
C GLU A 228 -8.55 8.83 6.42
N ARG A 229 -9.40 7.93 5.92
CA ARG A 229 -9.31 7.46 4.55
C ARG A 229 -9.82 8.55 3.61
N VAL A 230 -9.05 8.87 2.57
CA VAL A 230 -9.53 9.64 1.43
C VAL A 230 -9.91 8.71 0.28
N THR A 231 -10.98 9.06 -0.44
CA THR A 231 -11.49 8.27 -1.56
C THR A 231 -10.74 8.51 -2.85
N ASP A 232 -10.25 9.74 -3.06
CA ASP A 232 -9.59 10.17 -4.28
C ASP A 232 -8.17 10.63 -3.97
N LEU A 233 -7.20 10.24 -4.80
CA LEU A 233 -5.78 10.52 -4.57
C LEU A 233 -5.50 12.03 -4.47
N TRP A 234 -6.15 12.84 -5.32
CA TRP A 234 -5.97 14.29 -5.36
C TRP A 234 -6.39 15.00 -4.07
N ARG A 235 -7.26 14.38 -3.25
CA ARG A 235 -7.63 14.96 -1.95
C ARG A 235 -6.47 15.03 -0.96
N LEU A 236 -5.40 14.26 -1.18
CA LEU A 236 -4.17 14.41 -0.39
C LEU A 236 -3.48 15.77 -0.64
N ALA A 237 -3.68 16.38 -1.81
CA ALA A 237 -3.17 17.71 -2.13
C ALA A 237 -4.10 18.83 -1.65
N ASP A 238 -5.41 18.58 -1.56
CA ASP A 238 -6.40 19.53 -1.04
C ASP A 238 -6.32 19.63 0.49
N ARG A 239 -5.42 20.49 0.97
CA ARG A 239 -5.18 20.78 2.39
C ARG A 239 -6.34 21.51 3.11
N GLN A 240 -7.59 21.34 2.71
CA GLN A 240 -8.70 21.98 3.41
C GLN A 240 -8.96 21.32 4.78
N GLN A 241 -8.25 21.83 5.79
CA GLN A 241 -8.67 21.90 7.19
C GLN A 241 -9.03 20.59 7.92
N SER A 242 -8.44 19.44 7.58
CA SER A 242 -8.35 18.42 8.63
C SER A 242 -7.41 19.02 9.70
N GLY A 243 -7.91 19.20 10.93
CA GLY A 243 -7.10 19.78 12.00
C GLY A 243 -5.76 19.03 12.11
N LYS A 244 -4.67 19.67 12.56
CA LYS A 244 -3.29 19.12 12.61
C LYS A 244 -3.12 17.67 13.11
N LYS A 245 -4.15 17.09 13.72
CA LYS A 245 -4.25 15.75 14.28
C LYS A 245 -4.84 14.69 13.33
N ALA A 246 -5.59 15.06 12.29
CA ALA A 246 -6.16 14.10 11.34
C ALA A 246 -5.20 13.89 10.16
N LYS A 247 -4.70 12.67 10.00
CA LYS A 247 -3.77 12.25 8.95
C LYS A 247 -4.52 11.55 7.84
N MET A 248 -4.39 12.04 6.61
CA MET A 248 -5.07 11.46 5.46
C MET A 248 -4.28 10.32 4.86
N ILE A 249 -4.97 9.23 4.52
CA ILE A 249 -4.39 8.04 3.89
C ILE A 249 -5.26 7.62 2.70
N PHE A 250 -4.63 7.40 1.55
CA PHE A 250 -5.29 6.88 0.35
C PHE A 250 -4.91 5.41 0.15
N TYR A 251 -5.89 4.54 -0.11
CA TYR A 251 -5.70 3.11 -0.38
C TYR A 251 -6.92 2.47 -1.02
#